data_AF-A0A212D624-F1
#
_entry.id   AF-A0A212D624-F1
#
_cell.length_a   1.000
_cell.length_b   1.000
_cell.length_c   1.000
_cell.angle_alpha   90.00
_cell.angle_beta   90.00
_cell.angle_gamma   90.00
#
_symmetry.space_group_name_H-M   'P 1'
#
loop_
_entity.id
_entity.type
_entity.pdbx_description
1 polymer ?
#
loop_
_entity_poly.entity_id
_entity_poly.type
_entity_poly.pdbx_seq_one_letter_code
_entity_poly.pdbx_strand_id
1 'polypeptide(L)' 'TDEKTLISVLTERTNAQRQLIAKEYQAICGKELKDDLKGDLSGHFKDLMVALVTPPAVFDAKQLKKSM' A
#
# COMPACT_ATOMS: atom_id res chain seq x y z
N THR A 1 -14.78 4.68 -1.09
CA THR A 1 -13.71 3.96 -1.81
C THR A 1 -14.21 2.60 -2.23
N ASP A 2 -13.95 2.15 -3.45
CA ASP A 2 -14.34 0.81 -3.91
C ASP A 2 -13.28 -0.22 -3.49
N GLU A 3 -13.48 -0.77 -2.29
CA GLU A 3 -12.55 -1.71 -1.66
C GLU A 3 -12.35 -2.98 -2.50
N LYS A 4 -13.38 -3.41 -3.24
CA LYS A 4 -13.31 -4.63 -4.07
C LYS A 4 -12.38 -4.43 -5.26
N THR A 5 -12.46 -3.27 -5.92
CA THR A 5 -11.53 -2.93 -7.02
C THR A 5 -10.10 -2.86 -6.50
N LEU A 6 -9.92 -2.26 -5.32
CA LEU A 6 -8.60 -2.08 -4.72
C LEU A 6 -7.96 -3.44 -4.35
N ILE A 7 -8.75 -4.38 -3.85
CA ILE A 7 -8.33 -5.77 -3.61
C ILE A 7 -7.90 -6.40 -4.94
N SER A 8 -8.77 -6.48 -5.94
CA SER A 8 -8.46 -7.14 -7.22
C SER A 8 -7.19 -6.58 -7.86
N VAL A 9 -7.05 -5.25 -7.92
CA VAL A 9 -5.87 -4.61 -8.52
C VAL A 9 -4.59 -4.93 -7.75
N LEU A 10 -4.61 -4.85 -6.41
CA LEU A 10 -3.39 -5.07 -5.63
C LEU A 10 -3.07 -6.56 -5.49
N THR A 11 -4.03 -7.44 -5.25
CA THR A 11 -3.77 -8.87 -5.00
C THR A 11 -3.33 -9.62 -6.26
N GLU A 12 -3.71 -9.17 -7.44
CA GLU A 12 -3.32 -9.78 -8.72
C GLU A 12 -1.98 -9.27 -9.28
N ARG A 13 -1.20 -8.52 -8.50
CA ARG A 13 0.07 -7.94 -8.92
C ARG A 13 1.20 -8.34 -7.98
N THR A 14 2.39 -8.55 -8.53
CA THR A 14 3.59 -8.82 -7.73
C THR A 14 4.00 -7.57 -6.94
N ASN A 15 4.80 -7.74 -5.88
CA ASN A 15 5.27 -6.58 -5.11
C ASN A 15 6.02 -5.57 -6.00
N ALA A 16 6.88 -6.06 -6.91
CA ALA A 16 7.60 -5.20 -7.86
C ALA A 16 6.64 -4.35 -8.72
N GLN A 17 5.56 -4.96 -9.23
CA GLN A 17 4.53 -4.24 -9.98
C GLN A 17 3.80 -3.21 -9.09
N ARG A 18 3.49 -3.54 -7.84
CA ARG A 18 2.88 -2.59 -6.90
C ARG A 18 3.79 -1.40 -6.61
N GLN A 19 5.11 -1.60 -6.53
CA GLN A 19 6.06 -0.50 -6.37
C GLN A 19 6.07 0.42 -7.59
N LEU A 20 6.00 -0.13 -8.80
CA LEU A 20 5.86 0.67 -10.01
C LEU A 20 4.54 1.45 -10.02
N ILE A 21 3.43 0.82 -9.66
CA ILE A 21 2.12 1.49 -9.56
C ILE A 21 2.18 2.62 -8.54
N ALA A 22 2.76 2.41 -7.35
CA ALA A 22 2.88 3.44 -6.34
C ALA A 22 3.72 4.64 -6.82
N LYS A 23 4.79 4.38 -7.59
CA LYS A 23 5.64 5.41 -8.17
C LYS A 23 4.92 6.21 -9.26
N GLU A 24 4.25 5.53 -10.19
CA GLU A 24 3.47 6.19 -11.25
C GLU A 24 2.28 6.96 -10.67
N TYR A 25 1.63 6.42 -9.64
CA TYR A 25 0.57 7.12 -8.91
C TYR A 25 1.07 8.44 -8.32
N GLN A 26 2.25 8.42 -7.69
CA GLN A 26 2.87 9.63 -7.16
C GLN A 26 3.22 10.63 -8.26
N ALA A 27 3.69 10.16 -9.43
CA ALA A 27 3.99 11.02 -10.56
C ALA A 27 2.74 11.70 -11.15
N ILE A 28 1.60 10.99 -11.21
CA ILE A 28 0.35 11.48 -11.81
C ILE A 28 -0.47 12.32 -10.83
N CYS A 29 -0.64 11.84 -9.59
CA CYS A 29 -1.51 12.45 -8.59
C CYS A 29 -0.78 13.43 -7.66
N GLY A 30 0.56 13.42 -7.65
CA GLY A 30 1.38 14.26 -6.76
C GLY A 30 1.30 13.87 -5.27
N LYS A 31 0.67 12.74 -4.95
CA LYS A 31 0.49 12.21 -3.60
C LYS A 31 0.98 10.77 -3.51
N GLU A 32 1.45 10.36 -2.35
CA GLU A 32 1.84 8.97 -2.14
C GLU A 32 0.60 8.09 -2.01
N LEU A 33 0.51 7.03 -2.82
CA LEU A 33 -0.58 6.06 -2.78
C LEU A 33 -0.85 5.54 -1.35
N LYS A 34 0.21 5.33 -0.57
CA LYS A 34 0.12 4.84 0.82
C LYS A 34 -0.62 5.81 1.75
N ASP A 35 -0.61 7.11 1.47
CA ASP A 35 -1.23 8.12 2.34
C ASP A 35 -2.69 8.31 1.99
N ASP A 36 -3.06 8.27 0.70
CA ASP A 36 -4.47 8.22 0.29
C ASP A 36 -5.13 6.93 0.83
N LEU A 37 -4.44 5.78 0.78
CA LEU A 37 -4.93 4.54 1.40
C LEU A 37 -5.13 4.67 2.93
N LYS A 38 -4.33 5.49 3.63
CA LYS A 38 -4.51 5.72 5.06
C LYS A 38 -5.67 6.67 5.38
N GLY A 39 -5.95 7.62 4.48
CA GLY A 39 -7.03 8.58 4.63
C GLY A 39 -8.39 7.98 4.30
N ASP A 40 -8.44 7.11 3.29
CA ASP A 40 -9.68 6.55 2.75
C ASP A 40 -10.13 5.26 3.44
N LEU A 41 -9.20 4.49 4.02
CA LEU A 41 -9.49 3.19 4.62
C LEU A 41 -9.32 3.22 6.14
N SER A 42 -9.98 2.28 6.82
CA SER A 42 -9.88 2.15 8.28
C SER A 42 -9.65 0.70 8.73
N GLY A 43 -9.30 0.52 10.01
CA GLY A 43 -9.11 -0.78 10.64
C GLY A 43 -8.05 -1.66 9.98
N HIS A 44 -8.27 -2.98 10.04
CA HIS A 44 -7.34 -3.98 9.50
C HIS A 44 -7.19 -3.93 7.99
N PHE A 45 -8.24 -3.50 7.28
CA PHE A 45 -8.20 -3.41 5.83
C PHE A 45 -7.19 -2.35 5.35
N LYS A 46 -7.20 -1.18 5.99
CA LYS A 46 -6.16 -0.15 5.79
C LYS A 46 -4.76 -0.71 6.02
N ASP A 47 -4.55 -1.38 7.16
CA ASP A 47 -3.23 -1.88 7.53
C ASP A 47 -2.71 -2.90 6.49
N LEU A 48 -3.58 -3.77 5.99
CA LEU A 48 -3.27 -4.72 4.93
C LEU A 48 -2.92 -4.00 3.61
N MET A 49 -3.74 -3.06 3.16
CA MET A 49 -3.52 -2.37 1.88
C MET A 49 -2.23 -1.55 1.90
N VAL A 50 -1.95 -0.85 3.00
CA VAL A 50 -0.69 -0.13 3.21
C VAL A 50 0.50 -1.09 3.22
N ALA A 51 0.37 -2.26 3.83
CA ALA A 51 1.42 -3.28 3.81
C ALA A 51 1.73 -3.76 2.39
N LEU A 52 0.70 -4.03 1.57
CA LEU A 52 0.86 -4.54 0.21
C LEU A 52 1.59 -3.59 -0.74
N VAL A 53 1.45 -2.28 -0.53
CA VAL A 53 2.14 -1.24 -1.33
C VAL A 53 3.48 -0.81 -0.74
N THR A 54 3.83 -1.26 0.46
CA THR A 54 5.14 -0.96 1.07
C THR A 54 6.20 -1.93 0.56
N PRO A 55 7.44 -1.47 0.26
CA PRO A 55 8.54 -2.38 -0.07
C PRO A 55 8.78 -3.40 1.05
N PRO A 56 9.06 -4.69 0.74
CA PRO A 56 9.17 -5.75 1.75
C PRO A 56 10.16 -5.43 2.86
N ALA A 57 11.37 -5.00 2.50
CA ALA A 57 12.40 -4.63 3.48
C ALA A 57 11.98 -3.50 4.42
N VAL A 58 11.22 -2.52 3.91
CA VAL A 58 10.70 -1.39 4.70
C VAL A 58 9.57 -1.86 5.61
N PHE A 59 8.70 -2.74 5.11
CA PHE A 59 7.63 -3.33 5.89
C PHE A 59 8.19 -4.17 7.04
N ASP A 60 9.16 -5.04 6.77
CA ASP A 60 9.80 -5.89 7.78
C ASP A 60 10.47 -5.05 8.87
N ALA A 61 11.28 -4.05 8.48
CA ALA A 61 11.89 -3.12 9.43
C ALA A 61 10.85 -2.40 10.29
N LYS A 62 9.71 -2.02 9.71
CA LYS A 62 8.60 -1.39 10.43
C LYS A 62 7.93 -2.34 11.42
N GLN A 63 7.75 -3.61 11.06
CA GLN A 63 7.18 -4.62 11.97
C GLN A 63 8.13 -4.92 13.13
N LEU A 64 9.42 -5.12 12.84
CA LEU A 64 10.45 -5.33 13.88
C LEU A 64 10.46 -4.17 14.88
N LYS A 65 10.46 -2.93 14.38
CA LYS A 65 10.39 -1.73 15.23
C LYS A 65 9.10 -1.65 16.06
N LYS A 66 7.98 -2.17 15.56
CA LYS A 66 6.68 -2.14 16.25
C LYS A 66 6.57 -3.22 17.34
N SER A 67 7.30 -4.33 17.19
CA SER A 67 7.30 -5.45 18.14
C SER A 67 8.30 -5.32 19.29
N MET A 68 9.21 -4.36 19.22
CA MET A 68 10.17 -4.02 20.28
C MET A 68 9.59 -2.93 21.18
#